data_AF-A0A4Q3MK08-F1
#
_entry.id   AF-A0A4Q3MK08-F1
#
_cell.length_a   1.000
_cell.length_b   1.000
_cell.length_c   1.000
_cell.angle_alpha   90.00
_cell.angle_beta   90.00
_cell.angle_gamma   90.00
#
_symmetry.space_group_name_H-M   'P 1'
#
loop_
_entity.id
_entity.type
_entity.pdbx_description
1 polymer ?
#
loop_
_entity_poly.entity_id
_entity_poly.type
_entity_poly.pdbx_seq_one_letter_code
_entity_poly.pdbx_strand_id
1 'polypeptide(L)'
;MPVPSTLADLNVTPGLNSPPGSESPTTADDYLRTLSAFIAQQRDQIATLQTDSAALKTLTGSSGPIVFRNRVRNGAFSINQRVVAGTVTLAAGAYGHDGWKGGAAGCTYTYSTTAGLTTITITAGSLIQVIEGANIEGGVYCMSWTGTATGKVGAGSYAASGVNSASVTGGANLNIEFTVGTLTKVQLEPGTTPTPFEMLPFSMQLAISQRYYCKTFNYSQAPIQNVGNLQGCITTSWAIAGGFATQWVFPVEMRAPPTLTGYNPFAANGNWRGRAGADYAAAASTAIGTRQTDVGSISSLAGGEIYYIHLTASAEL
;
A
#
# COMPACT_ATOMS: atom_id res chain seq x y z
N MET A 1 49.56 18.98 -35.18
CA MET A 1 48.71 18.76 -33.98
C MET A 1 49.54 19.00 -32.74
N PRO A 2 48.97 19.63 -31.69
CA PRO A 2 49.69 19.93 -30.47
C PRO A 2 50.07 18.62 -29.74
N VAL A 3 51.21 18.63 -29.07
CA VAL A 3 51.57 17.54 -28.14
C VAL A 3 50.53 17.53 -27.02
N PRO A 4 49.87 16.39 -26.74
CA PRO A 4 48.85 16.32 -25.71
C PRO A 4 49.45 16.66 -24.34
N SER A 5 48.74 17.49 -23.59
CA SER A 5 49.12 17.94 -22.24
C SER A 5 48.36 17.19 -21.15
N THR A 6 47.18 16.65 -21.50
CA THR A 6 46.31 15.88 -20.64
C THR A 6 45.74 14.67 -21.37
N LEU A 7 45.16 13.76 -20.59
CA LEU A 7 44.45 12.60 -21.13
C LEU A 7 43.25 13.00 -22.02
N ALA A 8 42.64 14.17 -21.79
CA ALA A 8 41.48 14.67 -22.55
C ALA A 8 41.84 15.07 -23.98
N ASP A 9 43.11 15.42 -24.23
CA ASP A 9 43.59 15.87 -25.54
C ASP A 9 43.75 14.71 -26.54
N LEU A 10 43.69 13.46 -26.07
CA LEU A 10 43.81 12.27 -26.91
C LEU A 10 42.50 11.93 -27.62
N ASN A 11 42.63 11.45 -28.86
CA ASN A 11 41.54 11.08 -29.75
C ASN A 11 41.49 9.55 -29.94
N VAL A 12 40.29 8.98 -30.05
CA VAL A 12 40.09 7.54 -30.30
C VAL A 12 40.52 7.10 -31.70
N THR A 13 40.71 8.05 -32.63
CA THR A 13 41.22 7.81 -33.98
C THR A 13 42.74 8.04 -34.01
N PRO A 14 43.56 7.01 -34.34
CA PRO A 14 45.03 7.13 -34.33
C PRO A 14 45.59 8.28 -35.17
N GLY A 15 45.02 8.55 -36.35
CA GLY A 15 45.47 9.65 -37.23
C GLY A 15 45.29 11.06 -36.65
N LEU A 16 44.50 11.17 -35.57
CA LEU A 16 44.20 12.42 -34.87
C LEU A 16 44.99 12.54 -33.55
N ASN A 17 45.99 11.69 -33.31
CA ASN A 17 46.95 11.83 -32.19
C ASN A 17 48.36 12.24 -32.64
N SER A 18 49.08 12.93 -31.75
CA SER A 18 50.47 13.34 -32.00
C SER A 18 51.43 12.14 -31.95
N PRO A 19 52.55 12.15 -32.69
CA PRO A 19 53.04 13.24 -33.54
C PRO A 19 52.22 13.41 -34.84
N PRO A 20 52.08 14.65 -35.35
CA PRO A 20 51.40 14.88 -36.62
C PRO A 20 52.10 14.08 -37.72
N GLY A 21 51.33 13.41 -38.59
CA GLY A 21 51.89 12.65 -39.70
C GLY A 21 52.84 13.52 -40.50
N SER A 22 54.13 13.19 -40.48
CA SER A 22 55.12 13.78 -41.37
C SER A 22 54.93 13.19 -42.77
N GLU A 23 55.54 13.78 -43.79
CA GLU A 23 55.53 13.23 -45.16
C GLU A 23 56.33 11.91 -45.27
N SER A 24 56.92 11.42 -44.18
CA SER A 24 57.59 10.12 -44.06
C SER A 24 57.34 9.52 -42.68
N PRO A 25 56.12 9.02 -42.42
CA PRO A 25 55.76 8.48 -41.12
C PRO A 25 56.65 7.27 -40.80
N THR A 26 57.27 7.29 -39.62
CA THR A 26 58.04 6.13 -39.15
C THR A 26 57.10 5.12 -38.50
N THR A 27 57.50 3.85 -38.47
CA THR A 27 56.74 2.81 -37.75
C THR A 27 56.55 3.17 -36.26
N ALA A 28 57.51 3.90 -35.67
CA ALA A 28 57.40 4.39 -34.30
C ALA A 28 56.28 5.43 -34.14
N ASP A 29 56.11 6.34 -35.10
CA ASP A 29 55.03 7.33 -35.08
C ASP A 29 53.65 6.66 -35.18
N ASP A 30 53.55 5.61 -36.00
CA ASP A 30 52.33 4.80 -36.12
C ASP A 30 51.99 4.08 -34.81
N TYR A 31 53.00 3.52 -34.12
CA TYR A 31 52.81 2.92 -32.80
C TYR A 31 52.38 3.96 -31.75
N LEU A 32 53.00 5.13 -31.71
CA LEU A 32 52.65 6.20 -30.75
C LEU A 32 51.22 6.69 -30.94
N ARG A 33 50.79 6.85 -32.20
CA ARG A 33 49.41 7.23 -32.56
C ARG A 33 48.39 6.17 -32.16
N THR A 34 48.74 4.90 -32.36
CA THR A 34 47.90 3.76 -32.00
C THR A 34 47.78 3.60 -30.48
N LEU A 35 48.89 3.74 -29.75
CA LEU A 35 48.89 3.71 -28.28
C LEU A 35 48.07 4.87 -27.70
N SER A 36 48.22 6.07 -28.25
CA SER A 36 47.43 7.24 -27.84
C SER A 36 45.93 7.03 -28.06
N ALA A 37 45.55 6.41 -29.18
CA ALA A 37 44.16 6.08 -29.47
C ALA A 37 43.62 5.00 -28.54
N PHE A 38 44.41 3.97 -28.23
CA PHE A 38 44.04 2.95 -27.27
C PHE A 38 43.80 3.54 -25.87
N ILE A 39 44.67 4.44 -25.43
CA ILE A 39 44.52 5.16 -24.16
C ILE A 39 43.23 6.01 -24.15
N ALA A 40 42.91 6.71 -25.25
CA ALA A 40 41.66 7.45 -25.38
C ALA A 40 40.42 6.54 -25.35
N GLN A 41 40.48 5.38 -26.01
CA GLN A 41 39.41 4.38 -25.96
C GLN A 41 39.19 3.85 -24.54
N GLN A 42 40.27 3.56 -23.80
CA GLN A 42 40.18 3.14 -22.40
C GLN A 42 39.58 4.23 -21.50
N ARG A 43 39.95 5.51 -21.68
CA ARG A 43 39.35 6.64 -20.97
C ARG A 43 37.83 6.67 -21.16
N ASP A 44 37.39 6.58 -22.42
CA ASP A 44 35.97 6.65 -22.77
C ASP A 44 35.19 5.42 -22.25
N GLN A 45 35.80 4.23 -22.29
CA GLN A 45 35.26 3.01 -21.69
C GLN A 45 35.12 3.11 -20.17
N ILE A 46 36.13 3.64 -19.47
CA ILE A 46 36.08 3.83 -18.01
C ILE A 46 34.97 4.78 -17.62
N ALA A 47 34.79 5.89 -18.36
CA ALA A 47 33.70 6.82 -18.12
C ALA A 47 32.32 6.15 -18.27
N THR A 48 32.16 5.29 -19.28
CA THR A 48 30.93 4.51 -19.50
C THR A 48 30.69 3.49 -18.37
N LEU A 49 31.73 2.77 -17.95
CA LEU A 49 31.64 1.83 -16.84
C LEU A 49 31.31 2.53 -15.51
N GLN A 50 31.79 3.75 -15.30
CA GLN A 50 31.43 4.56 -14.13
C GLN A 50 29.96 4.96 -14.14
N THR A 51 29.41 5.34 -15.30
CA THR A 51 27.97 5.63 -15.43
C THR A 51 27.13 4.38 -15.23
N ASP A 52 27.54 3.24 -15.78
CA ASP A 52 26.85 1.95 -15.63
C ASP A 52 26.93 1.44 -14.19
N SER A 53 28.06 1.64 -13.50
CA SER A 53 28.22 1.31 -12.09
C SER A 53 27.30 2.15 -11.20
N ALA A 54 27.07 3.43 -11.52
CA ALA A 54 26.12 4.27 -10.79
C ALA A 54 24.67 3.82 -11.00
N ALA A 55 24.29 3.45 -12.23
CA ALA A 55 22.99 2.86 -12.54
C ALA A 55 22.81 1.50 -11.84
N LEU A 56 23.82 0.64 -11.88
CA LEU A 56 23.83 -0.66 -11.21
C LEU A 56 23.80 -0.52 -9.70
N LYS A 57 24.50 0.46 -9.11
CA LYS A 57 24.44 0.78 -7.66
C LYS A 57 23.06 1.29 -7.23
N THR A 58 22.31 1.90 -8.14
CA THR A 58 20.90 2.25 -7.90
C THR A 58 20.01 1.00 -7.90
N LEU A 59 20.34 0.00 -8.74
CA LEU A 59 19.62 -1.27 -8.82
C LEU A 59 20.00 -2.28 -7.72
N THR A 60 21.27 -2.29 -7.30
CA THR A 60 21.87 -3.22 -6.32
C THR A 60 22.05 -2.61 -4.93
N GLY A 61 21.89 -1.29 -4.79
CA GLY A 61 21.95 -0.56 -3.52
C GLY A 61 20.75 -0.84 -2.61
N SER A 62 19.68 -1.45 -3.11
CA SER A 62 18.71 -2.12 -2.25
C SER A 62 19.27 -3.50 -1.90
N SER A 63 19.94 -3.64 -0.75
CA SER A 63 20.24 -4.95 -0.15
C SER A 63 18.97 -5.69 0.33
N GLY A 64 17.81 -5.29 -0.17
CA GLY A 64 16.49 -5.73 0.23
C GLY A 64 15.77 -6.47 -0.89
N PRO A 65 14.60 -7.04 -0.59
CA PRO A 65 13.86 -7.85 -1.54
C PRO A 65 13.37 -7.00 -2.74
N ILE A 66 13.30 -7.60 -3.93
CA ILE A 66 12.87 -6.91 -5.17
C ILE A 66 11.33 -6.75 -5.21
N VAL A 67 10.62 -7.41 -4.31
CA VAL A 67 9.18 -7.36 -4.10
C VAL A 67 8.89 -7.39 -2.60
N PHE A 68 7.69 -7.00 -2.20
CA PHE A 68 7.26 -6.82 -0.82
C PHE A 68 8.14 -5.87 -0.01
N ARG A 69 8.70 -4.85 -0.67
CA ARG A 69 9.46 -3.76 -0.01
C ARG A 69 8.52 -2.82 0.71
N ASN A 70 7.39 -2.51 0.05
CA ASN A 70 6.46 -1.53 0.55
C ASN A 70 5.69 -2.09 1.76
N ARG A 71 5.86 -1.45 2.92
CA ARG A 71 5.13 -1.78 4.15
C ARG A 71 3.74 -1.16 4.20
N VAL A 72 3.47 -0.20 3.32
CA VAL A 72 2.16 0.45 3.20
C VAL A 72 1.19 -0.47 2.50
N ARG A 73 0.09 -0.77 3.17
CA ARG A 73 -1.05 -1.47 2.56
C ARG A 73 -1.89 -0.45 1.81
N ASN A 74 -2.39 -0.82 0.64
CA ASN A 74 -3.27 0.04 -0.15
C ASN A 74 -2.67 1.44 -0.42
N GLY A 75 -1.35 1.52 -0.65
CA GLY A 75 -0.64 2.78 -0.93
C GLY A 75 -1.05 3.45 -2.23
N ALA A 76 -1.68 2.69 -3.14
CA ALA A 76 -2.29 3.20 -4.37
C ALA A 76 -3.79 3.47 -4.26
N PHE A 77 -4.40 3.30 -3.07
CA PHE A 77 -5.82 3.54 -2.80
C PHE A 77 -6.77 2.79 -3.76
N SER A 78 -6.39 1.59 -4.20
CA SER A 78 -7.17 0.77 -5.13
C SER A 78 -8.25 -0.06 -4.41
N ILE A 79 -8.09 -0.30 -3.11
CA ILE A 79 -9.07 -1.04 -2.31
C ILE A 79 -9.97 -0.07 -1.55
N ASN A 80 -11.28 -0.25 -1.74
CA ASN A 80 -12.35 0.51 -1.09
C ASN A 80 -13.52 -0.42 -0.74
N GLN A 81 -13.28 -1.38 0.15
CA GLN A 81 -14.31 -2.30 0.65
C GLN A 81 -15.41 -1.57 1.42
N ARG A 82 -15.13 -0.38 1.97
CA ARG A 82 -16.17 0.45 2.63
C ARG A 82 -17.05 1.20 1.64
N VAL A 83 -16.65 1.26 0.38
CA VAL A 83 -17.35 1.98 -0.69
C VAL A 83 -17.60 3.44 -0.27
N VAL A 84 -16.58 4.08 0.32
CA VAL A 84 -16.62 5.53 0.56
C VAL A 84 -16.72 6.23 -0.79
N ALA A 85 -17.47 7.33 -0.87
CA ALA A 85 -17.75 8.04 -2.11
C ALA A 85 -17.87 9.55 -1.88
N GLY A 86 -17.67 10.33 -2.95
CA GLY A 86 -17.77 11.79 -2.91
C GLY A 86 -16.75 12.43 -1.99
N THR A 87 -17.21 13.36 -1.14
CA THR A 87 -16.39 13.93 -0.07
C THR A 87 -16.43 13.03 1.15
N VAL A 88 -15.28 12.49 1.52
CA VAL A 88 -15.12 11.62 2.68
C VAL A 88 -14.72 12.48 3.87
N THR A 89 -15.55 12.49 4.92
CA THR A 89 -15.27 13.18 6.19
C THR A 89 -15.12 12.15 7.28
N LEU A 90 -13.91 12.02 7.81
CA LEU A 90 -13.53 11.07 8.84
C LEU A 90 -13.36 11.80 10.17
N ALA A 91 -14.01 11.28 11.21
CA ALA A 91 -13.66 11.63 12.58
C ALA A 91 -12.25 11.13 12.94
N ALA A 92 -11.72 11.54 14.09
CA ALA A 92 -10.43 11.06 14.57
C ALA A 92 -10.42 9.54 14.69
N GLY A 93 -9.45 8.89 14.04
CA GLY A 93 -9.31 7.43 14.02
C GLY A 93 -10.35 6.68 13.16
N ALA A 94 -11.33 7.35 12.57
CA ALA A 94 -12.32 6.71 11.70
C ALA A 94 -11.69 6.32 10.36
N TYR A 95 -12.06 5.15 9.83
CA TYR A 95 -11.49 4.57 8.62
C TYR A 95 -12.28 4.92 7.35
N GLY A 96 -11.55 5.24 6.28
CA GLY A 96 -12.09 5.49 4.95
C GLY A 96 -11.70 4.39 3.96
N HIS A 97 -10.90 4.72 2.93
CA HIS A 97 -10.23 3.72 2.10
C HIS A 97 -9.46 2.72 2.99
N ASP A 98 -9.40 1.46 2.57
CA ASP A 98 -8.88 0.37 3.40
C ASP A 98 -7.47 0.65 3.91
N GLY A 99 -7.27 0.50 5.23
CA GLY A 99 -6.01 0.77 5.91
C GLY A 99 -5.73 2.25 6.23
N TRP A 100 -6.58 3.19 5.81
CA TRP A 100 -6.38 4.62 6.03
C TRP A 100 -7.44 5.24 6.94
N LYS A 101 -7.00 5.98 7.95
CA LYS A 101 -7.86 6.62 8.96
C LYS A 101 -7.60 8.11 9.12
N GLY A 102 -8.57 8.83 9.65
CA GLY A 102 -8.40 10.23 10.02
C GLY A 102 -7.42 10.39 11.18
N GLY A 103 -6.58 11.43 11.12
CA GLY A 103 -5.67 11.79 12.20
C GLY A 103 -6.38 12.37 13.42
N ALA A 104 -5.62 12.96 14.36
CA ALA A 104 -6.17 13.41 15.64
C ALA A 104 -7.29 14.46 15.51
N ALA A 105 -7.26 15.27 14.44
CA ALA A 105 -8.30 16.25 14.11
C ALA A 105 -9.33 15.72 13.09
N GLY A 106 -9.30 14.43 12.76
CA GLY A 106 -10.02 13.86 11.63
C GLY A 106 -9.35 14.14 10.29
N CYS A 107 -10.07 13.84 9.21
CA CYS A 107 -9.63 14.06 7.83
C CYS A 107 -10.82 14.32 6.93
N THR A 108 -10.70 15.31 6.05
CA THR A 108 -11.62 15.47 4.92
C THR A 108 -10.83 15.32 3.63
N TYR A 109 -11.30 14.48 2.73
CA TYR A 109 -10.69 14.29 1.42
C TYR A 109 -11.71 13.96 0.33
N THR A 110 -11.33 14.25 -0.90
CA THR A 110 -11.95 13.70 -2.11
C THR A 110 -10.98 12.78 -2.82
N TYR A 111 -11.43 12.03 -3.81
CA TYR A 111 -10.55 11.18 -4.60
C TYR A 111 -11.06 11.06 -6.04
N SER A 112 -10.12 10.76 -6.95
CA SER A 112 -10.42 10.46 -8.35
C SER A 112 -9.56 9.31 -8.83
N THR A 113 -10.12 8.45 -9.67
CA THR A 113 -9.40 7.34 -10.30
C THR A 113 -9.27 7.62 -11.80
N THR A 114 -8.04 7.63 -12.31
CA THR A 114 -7.76 7.81 -13.74
C THR A 114 -6.72 6.79 -14.17
N ALA A 115 -6.97 6.10 -15.29
CA ALA A 115 -6.12 5.01 -15.78
C ALA A 115 -5.81 3.94 -14.70
N GLY A 116 -6.78 3.63 -13.83
CA GLY A 116 -6.63 2.65 -12.76
C GLY A 116 -5.83 3.10 -11.54
N LEU A 117 -5.41 4.38 -11.47
CA LEU A 117 -4.70 4.94 -10.32
C LEU A 117 -5.61 5.89 -9.54
N THR A 118 -5.83 5.62 -8.25
CA THR A 118 -6.58 6.49 -7.35
C THR A 118 -5.67 7.53 -6.73
N THR A 119 -6.07 8.79 -6.80
CA THR A 119 -5.39 9.91 -6.13
C THR A 119 -6.34 10.52 -5.11
N ILE A 120 -5.90 10.57 -3.85
CA ILE A 120 -6.58 11.27 -2.76
C ILE A 120 -6.21 12.75 -2.82
N THR A 121 -7.17 13.63 -2.56
CA THR A 121 -6.95 15.07 -2.31
C THR A 121 -7.43 15.39 -0.91
N ILE A 122 -6.49 15.53 0.04
CA ILE A 122 -6.78 15.89 1.42
C ILE A 122 -7.05 17.39 1.45
N THR A 123 -8.22 17.79 1.93
CA THR A 123 -8.65 19.20 2.00
C THR A 123 -8.64 19.75 3.42
N ALA A 124 -8.74 18.90 4.43
CA ALA A 124 -8.62 19.27 5.84
C ALA A 124 -8.13 18.11 6.71
N GLY A 125 -7.47 18.43 7.82
CA GLY A 125 -6.94 17.44 8.76
C GLY A 125 -5.77 16.64 8.18
N SER A 126 -5.68 15.36 8.57
CA SER A 126 -4.60 14.48 8.14
C SER A 126 -5.06 13.04 7.94
N LEU A 127 -4.45 12.34 6.99
CA LEU A 127 -4.71 10.93 6.71
C LEU A 127 -3.54 10.08 7.23
N ILE A 128 -3.86 9.07 8.03
CA ILE A 128 -2.90 8.19 8.71
C ILE A 128 -3.04 6.76 8.20
N GLN A 129 -1.91 6.08 8.05
CA GLN A 129 -1.87 4.63 8.09
C GLN A 129 -0.97 4.16 9.23
N VAL A 130 -1.43 3.17 9.98
CA VAL A 130 -0.61 2.46 10.96
C VAL A 130 -0.02 1.23 10.28
N ILE A 131 1.30 1.18 10.21
CA ILE A 131 2.06 0.02 9.76
C ILE A 131 2.21 -0.92 10.96
N GLU A 132 1.78 -2.15 10.79
CA GLU A 132 1.88 -3.17 11.84
C GLU A 132 3.34 -3.51 12.12
N GLY A 133 3.70 -3.58 13.40
CA GLY A 133 5.06 -3.85 13.83
C GLY A 133 5.60 -5.21 13.38
N ALA A 134 4.72 -6.19 13.13
CA ALA A 134 5.08 -7.47 12.52
C ALA A 134 5.73 -7.31 11.13
N ASN A 135 5.50 -6.18 10.46
CA ASN A 135 6.10 -5.82 9.18
C ASN A 135 7.26 -4.81 9.33
N ILE A 136 7.81 -4.62 10.53
CA ILE A 136 8.91 -3.69 10.82
C ILE A 136 10.09 -4.46 11.41
N GLU A 137 11.17 -4.57 10.65
CA GLU A 137 12.44 -5.19 11.06
C GLU A 137 13.28 -4.28 11.97
N GLY A 138 12.97 -2.99 11.98
CA GLY A 138 13.75 -1.95 12.66
C GLY A 138 14.73 -1.23 11.73
N GLY A 139 15.36 -0.17 12.23
CA GLY A 139 16.28 0.66 11.46
C GLY A 139 15.59 1.88 10.82
N VAL A 140 16.20 2.46 9.80
CA VAL A 140 15.64 3.64 9.11
C VAL A 140 14.80 3.19 7.93
N TYR A 141 13.65 3.84 7.74
CA TYR A 141 12.77 3.65 6.59
C TYR A 141 12.68 4.94 5.78
N CYS A 142 12.59 4.81 4.46
CA CYS A 142 12.33 5.89 3.54
C CYS A 142 10.85 5.85 3.13
N MET A 143 10.17 6.98 3.25
CA MET A 143 8.79 7.17 2.80
C MET A 143 8.74 8.07 1.57
N SER A 144 8.09 7.58 0.52
CA SER A 144 7.88 8.30 -0.73
C SER A 144 6.44 8.18 -1.21
N TRP A 145 6.00 9.16 -1.98
CA TRP A 145 4.68 9.23 -2.61
C TRP A 145 4.72 10.16 -3.83
N THR A 146 3.64 10.15 -4.60
CA THR A 146 3.39 11.14 -5.65
C THR A 146 2.27 12.08 -5.21
N GLY A 147 2.50 13.39 -5.33
CA GLY A 147 1.50 14.42 -4.99
C GLY A 147 2.08 15.57 -4.19
N THR A 148 1.23 16.50 -3.77
CA THR A 148 1.60 17.75 -3.09
C THR A 148 1.46 17.71 -1.58
N ALA A 149 0.84 16.67 -1.02
CA ALA A 149 0.74 16.52 0.43
C ALA A 149 2.13 16.43 1.05
N THR A 150 2.32 17.03 2.22
CA THR A 150 3.49 16.76 3.07
C THR A 150 3.20 15.59 4.00
N GLY A 151 4.21 14.77 4.26
CA GLY A 151 4.10 13.57 5.07
C GLY A 151 5.18 13.48 6.15
N LYS A 152 4.91 12.73 7.21
CA LYS A 152 5.88 12.40 8.26
C LYS A 152 5.81 10.91 8.62
N VAL A 153 6.91 10.39 9.17
CA VAL A 153 7.01 9.02 9.68
C VAL A 153 7.25 9.06 11.19
N GLY A 154 6.40 8.38 11.96
CA GLY A 154 6.43 8.35 13.41
C GLY A 154 6.38 9.76 14.02
N ALA A 155 7.33 10.07 14.89
CA ALA A 155 7.49 11.38 15.53
C ALA A 155 8.29 12.40 14.69
N GLY A 156 8.56 12.10 13.41
CA GLY A 156 9.27 13.00 12.51
C GLY A 156 8.52 14.28 12.16
N SER A 157 9.17 15.17 11.42
CA SER A 157 8.56 16.40 10.90
C SER A 157 7.90 16.16 9.54
N TYR A 158 6.88 16.97 9.22
CA TYR A 158 6.28 16.96 7.88
C TYR A 158 7.26 17.51 6.85
N ALA A 159 7.42 16.78 5.75
CA ALA A 159 8.26 17.15 4.63
C ALA A 159 7.63 16.70 3.30
N ALA A 160 8.21 17.14 2.20
CA ALA A 160 7.89 16.60 0.88
C ALA A 160 8.33 15.12 0.76
N SER A 161 7.90 14.47 -0.33
CA SER A 161 8.20 13.07 -0.64
C SER A 161 9.71 12.76 -0.59
N GLY A 162 10.06 11.56 -0.11
CA GLY A 162 11.45 11.14 0.11
C GLY A 162 11.96 11.43 1.52
N VAL A 163 11.09 11.34 2.52
CA VAL A 163 11.42 11.59 3.94
C VAL A 163 11.88 10.30 4.62
N ASN A 164 12.95 10.38 5.40
CA ASN A 164 13.46 9.27 6.19
C ASN A 164 12.92 9.33 7.62
N SER A 165 12.61 8.17 8.18
CA SER A 165 12.27 8.04 9.60
C SER A 165 13.51 8.24 10.47
N ALA A 166 13.29 8.52 11.76
CA ALA A 166 14.30 8.15 12.76
C ALA A 166 14.48 6.61 12.76
N SER A 167 15.54 6.11 13.40
CA SER A 167 15.68 4.67 13.59
C SER A 167 14.48 4.14 14.38
N VAL A 168 13.73 3.21 13.79
CA VAL A 168 12.54 2.61 14.40
C VAL A 168 12.91 1.28 15.05
N THR A 169 12.23 0.96 16.14
CA THR A 169 12.38 -0.34 16.81
C THR A 169 11.62 -1.41 16.04
N GLY A 170 12.27 -2.54 15.77
CA GLY A 170 11.61 -3.71 15.16
C GLY A 170 10.45 -4.21 16.01
N GLY A 171 9.36 -4.65 15.37
CA GLY A 171 8.18 -5.16 16.06
C GLY A 171 7.21 -4.08 16.59
N ALA A 172 7.57 -2.80 16.57
CA ALA A 172 6.69 -1.71 17.00
C ALA A 172 5.85 -1.17 15.83
N ASN A 173 4.57 -0.87 16.09
CA ASN A 173 3.73 -0.19 15.10
C ASN A 173 4.31 1.18 14.74
N LEU A 174 4.19 1.55 13.47
CA LEU A 174 4.72 2.81 12.95
C LEU A 174 3.64 3.58 12.21
N ASN A 175 3.37 4.81 12.63
CA ASN A 175 2.41 5.67 11.94
C ASN A 175 3.10 6.41 10.79
N ILE A 176 2.44 6.45 9.65
CA ILE A 176 2.71 7.42 8.58
C ILE A 176 1.51 8.35 8.45
N GLU A 177 1.76 9.63 8.27
CA GLU A 177 0.71 10.66 8.31
C GLU A 177 0.94 11.72 7.25
N PHE A 178 -0.12 12.10 6.55
CA PHE A 178 -0.12 13.08 5.46
C PHE A 178 -1.11 14.20 5.74
N THR A 179 -0.74 15.44 5.45
CA THR A 179 -1.60 16.62 5.57
C THR A 179 -2.24 16.99 4.23
N VAL A 180 -2.90 18.15 4.20
CA VAL A 180 -3.52 18.76 3.01
C VAL A 180 -2.61 18.67 1.77
N GLY A 181 -3.20 18.25 0.65
CA GLY A 181 -2.54 18.08 -0.64
C GLY A 181 -2.98 16.81 -1.37
N THR A 182 -2.41 16.56 -2.55
CA THR A 182 -2.66 15.33 -3.30
C THR A 182 -1.74 14.20 -2.86
N LEU A 183 -2.24 12.96 -2.91
CA LEU A 183 -1.55 11.78 -2.41
C LEU A 183 -1.92 10.53 -3.24
N THR A 184 -0.91 9.90 -3.83
CA THR A 184 -1.00 8.57 -4.46
C THR A 184 0.35 7.86 -4.40
N LYS A 185 0.38 6.55 -4.68
CA LYS A 185 1.59 5.73 -4.73
C LYS A 185 2.46 5.83 -3.47
N VAL A 186 1.84 5.69 -2.30
CA VAL A 186 2.55 5.78 -1.02
C VAL A 186 3.37 4.52 -0.76
N GLN A 187 4.66 4.71 -0.53
CA GLN A 187 5.60 3.66 -0.21
C GLN A 187 6.38 3.99 1.06
N LEU A 188 6.54 2.99 1.92
CA LEU A 188 7.45 3.00 3.05
C LEU A 188 8.32 1.75 2.94
N GLU A 189 9.63 1.92 2.84
CA GLU A 189 10.56 0.81 2.64
C GLU A 189 11.83 0.97 3.49
N PRO A 190 12.49 -0.14 3.89
CA PRO A 190 13.75 -0.06 4.62
C PRO A 190 14.83 0.67 3.84
N GLY A 191 15.64 1.47 4.54
CA GLY A 191 16.73 2.26 3.98
C GLY A 191 16.45 3.76 3.97
N THR A 192 17.30 4.51 3.27
CA THR A 192 17.28 5.98 3.22
C THR A 192 17.04 6.54 1.83
N THR A 193 16.90 5.68 0.83
CA THR A 193 16.74 6.05 -0.58
C THR A 193 15.43 5.47 -1.09
N PRO A 194 14.54 6.29 -1.68
CA PRO A 194 13.29 5.80 -2.23
C PRO A 194 13.54 5.02 -3.53
N THR A 195 12.87 3.90 -3.68
CA THR A 195 12.80 3.14 -4.94
C THR A 195 11.49 3.45 -5.67
N PRO A 196 11.36 3.06 -6.95
CA PRO A 196 10.09 3.16 -7.65
C PRO A 196 8.95 2.46 -6.89
N PHE A 197 7.75 3.04 -6.95
CA PHE A 197 6.58 2.52 -6.27
C PHE A 197 6.29 1.07 -6.67
N GLU A 198 6.18 0.20 -5.66
CA GLU A 198 5.82 -1.20 -5.82
C GLU A 198 4.30 -1.36 -5.99
N MET A 199 3.87 -1.65 -7.21
CA MET A 199 2.48 -1.93 -7.51
C MET A 199 2.16 -3.41 -7.31
N LEU A 200 1.27 -3.71 -6.37
CA LEU A 200 0.74 -5.05 -6.18
C LEU A 200 -0.52 -5.27 -7.04
N PRO A 201 -0.74 -6.48 -7.59
CA PRO A 201 -2.00 -6.83 -8.23
C PRO A 201 -3.19 -6.64 -7.28
N PHE A 202 -4.34 -6.27 -7.83
CA PHE A 202 -5.55 -5.98 -7.05
C PHE A 202 -5.93 -7.11 -6.09
N SER A 203 -5.88 -8.37 -6.54
CA SER A 203 -6.22 -9.54 -5.71
C SER A 203 -5.33 -9.67 -4.47
N MET A 204 -4.03 -9.43 -4.61
CA MET A 204 -3.09 -9.47 -3.50
C MET A 204 -3.31 -8.29 -2.54
N GLN A 205 -3.55 -7.10 -3.09
CA GLN A 205 -3.85 -5.93 -2.27
C GLN A 205 -5.16 -6.09 -1.50
N LEU A 206 -6.17 -6.72 -2.11
CA LEU A 206 -7.43 -7.06 -1.47
C LEU A 206 -7.22 -8.06 -0.34
N ALA A 207 -6.50 -9.16 -0.58
CA ALA A 207 -6.21 -10.15 0.46
C ALA A 207 -5.47 -9.53 1.66
N ILE A 208 -4.49 -8.65 1.41
CA ILE A 208 -3.78 -7.91 2.47
C ILE A 208 -4.73 -7.00 3.24
N SER A 209 -5.66 -6.33 2.56
CA SER A 209 -6.64 -5.43 3.18
C SER A 209 -7.70 -6.21 3.99
N GLN A 210 -8.10 -7.38 3.50
CA GLN A 210 -9.07 -8.26 4.15
C GLN A 210 -8.62 -8.83 5.49
N ARG A 211 -7.31 -8.81 5.78
CA ARG A 211 -6.79 -9.13 7.12
C ARG A 211 -7.26 -8.13 8.19
N TYR A 212 -7.63 -6.90 7.81
CA TYR A 212 -8.00 -5.82 8.74
C TYR A 212 -9.48 -5.47 8.67
N TYR A 213 -10.09 -5.65 7.51
CA TYR A 213 -11.51 -5.40 7.34
C TYR A 213 -12.09 -6.30 6.26
N CYS A 214 -13.18 -6.99 6.57
CA CYS A 214 -13.98 -7.69 5.57
C CYS A 214 -15.47 -7.54 5.84
N LYS A 215 -16.29 -7.91 4.85
CA LYS A 215 -17.74 -7.79 4.91
C LYS A 215 -18.40 -8.93 4.15
N THR A 216 -19.64 -9.19 4.50
CA THR A 216 -20.53 -10.14 3.81
C THR A 216 -21.16 -9.55 2.54
N PHE A 217 -21.30 -8.22 2.47
CA PHE A 217 -21.78 -7.53 1.28
C PHE A 217 -20.85 -7.76 0.07
N ASN A 218 -21.43 -7.75 -1.14
CA ASN A 218 -20.66 -7.68 -2.37
C ASN A 218 -19.64 -6.52 -2.33
N TYR A 219 -18.49 -6.70 -2.99
CA TYR A 219 -17.37 -5.75 -2.92
C TYR A 219 -17.81 -4.30 -3.19
N SER A 220 -18.62 -4.08 -4.23
CA SER A 220 -19.12 -2.75 -4.65
C SER A 220 -20.29 -2.18 -3.82
N GLN A 221 -20.78 -2.90 -2.81
CA GLN A 221 -21.94 -2.48 -2.00
C GLN A 221 -21.50 -1.94 -0.63
N ALA A 222 -21.82 -0.69 -0.32
CA ALA A 222 -21.54 -0.13 1.01
C ALA A 222 -22.29 -0.93 2.09
N PRO A 223 -21.69 -1.18 3.27
CA PRO A 223 -22.42 -1.72 4.40
C PRO A 223 -23.56 -0.79 4.81
N ILE A 224 -24.79 -1.27 4.69
CA ILE A 224 -25.98 -0.49 5.00
C ILE A 224 -27.12 -1.42 5.42
N GLN A 225 -27.96 -0.93 6.32
CA GLN A 225 -29.16 -1.60 6.82
C GLN A 225 -30.41 -1.13 6.07
N ASN A 226 -31.48 -1.91 6.13
CA ASN A 226 -32.81 -1.53 5.63
C ASN A 226 -32.89 -1.13 4.14
N VAL A 227 -32.18 -1.83 3.26
CA VAL A 227 -32.21 -1.58 1.80
C VAL A 227 -32.76 -2.75 0.99
N GLY A 228 -33.20 -3.82 1.66
CA GLY A 228 -33.74 -5.03 1.04
C GLY A 228 -32.72 -5.89 0.29
N ASN A 229 -31.42 -5.67 0.50
CA ASN A 229 -30.38 -6.44 -0.16
C ASN A 229 -30.11 -7.75 0.59
N LEU A 230 -30.29 -8.87 -0.10
CA LEU A 230 -29.97 -10.22 0.40
C LEU A 230 -28.67 -10.79 -0.21
N GLN A 231 -28.03 -10.10 -1.15
CA GLN A 231 -26.84 -10.61 -1.84
C GLN A 231 -25.62 -10.64 -0.91
N GLY A 232 -25.14 -11.85 -0.62
CA GLY A 232 -23.98 -12.07 0.25
C GLY A 232 -24.32 -12.11 1.74
N CYS A 233 -25.59 -11.96 2.13
CA CYS A 233 -25.98 -12.09 3.53
C CYS A 233 -25.71 -13.52 4.03
N ILE A 234 -25.43 -13.63 5.32
CA ILE A 234 -25.44 -14.93 5.98
C ILE A 234 -26.90 -15.36 6.07
N THR A 235 -27.16 -16.58 5.60
CA THR A 235 -28.49 -17.19 5.61
C THR A 235 -28.46 -18.46 6.43
N THR A 236 -29.45 -18.65 7.29
CA THR A 236 -29.65 -19.90 8.03
C THR A 236 -31.13 -20.25 8.11
N SER A 237 -31.44 -21.52 8.34
CA SER A 237 -32.80 -22.00 8.60
C SER A 237 -32.79 -22.95 9.79
N TRP A 238 -33.87 -22.92 10.57
CA TRP A 238 -34.02 -23.75 11.76
C TRP A 238 -35.40 -24.41 11.78
N ALA A 239 -35.43 -25.73 11.97
CA ALA A 239 -36.67 -26.50 11.95
C ALA A 239 -37.47 -26.40 13.27
N ILE A 240 -36.79 -26.07 14.37
CA ILE A 240 -37.36 -26.05 15.72
C ILE A 240 -37.07 -24.67 16.33
N ALA A 241 -37.98 -24.18 17.17
CA ALA A 241 -37.76 -22.96 17.91
C ALA A 241 -36.61 -23.12 18.91
N GLY A 242 -35.69 -22.16 18.94
CA GLY A 242 -34.53 -22.20 19.84
C GLY A 242 -33.44 -21.21 19.47
N GLY A 243 -32.37 -21.25 20.27
CA GLY A 243 -31.14 -20.54 19.97
C GLY A 243 -30.36 -21.24 18.85
N PHE A 244 -29.58 -20.47 18.10
CA PHE A 244 -28.73 -21.01 17.06
C PHE A 244 -27.41 -20.28 16.97
N ALA A 245 -26.47 -20.91 16.27
CA ALA A 245 -25.30 -20.27 15.70
C ALA A 245 -25.05 -20.81 14.29
N THR A 246 -24.55 -19.97 13.41
CA THR A 246 -24.00 -20.36 12.11
C THR A 246 -22.62 -19.75 11.95
N GLN A 247 -21.76 -20.38 11.17
CA GLN A 247 -20.38 -19.95 11.05
C GLN A 247 -20.20 -18.98 9.89
N TRP A 248 -19.40 -17.94 10.13
CA TRP A 248 -18.81 -17.12 9.07
C TRP A 248 -17.31 -17.36 9.02
N VAL A 249 -16.85 -17.99 7.95
CA VAL A 249 -15.42 -18.10 7.62
C VAL A 249 -14.98 -16.83 6.91
N PHE A 250 -13.92 -16.19 7.41
CA PHE A 250 -13.40 -14.97 6.81
C PHE A 250 -12.67 -15.29 5.49
N PRO A 251 -12.67 -14.36 4.51
CA PRO A 251 -12.00 -14.58 3.22
C PRO A 251 -10.50 -14.88 3.36
N VAL A 252 -9.86 -14.29 4.37
CA VAL A 252 -8.48 -14.53 4.78
C VAL A 252 -8.43 -14.53 6.30
N GLU A 253 -7.37 -15.09 6.88
CA GLU A 253 -7.14 -15.00 8.32
C GLU A 253 -6.92 -13.53 8.74
N MET A 254 -7.80 -13.04 9.61
CA MET A 254 -7.76 -11.70 10.18
C MET A 254 -6.51 -11.51 11.03
N ARG A 255 -6.03 -10.26 11.11
CA ARG A 255 -4.87 -9.84 11.90
C ARG A 255 -5.03 -10.18 13.39
N ALA A 256 -6.22 -9.95 13.91
CA ALA A 256 -6.61 -10.22 15.28
C ALA A 256 -8.10 -10.61 15.28
N PRO A 257 -8.63 -11.20 16.36
CA PRO A 257 -10.07 -11.39 16.52
C PRO A 257 -10.82 -10.07 16.25
N PRO A 258 -11.68 -10.00 15.21
CA PRO A 258 -12.31 -8.75 14.81
C PRO A 258 -13.46 -8.33 15.72
N THR A 259 -13.79 -7.05 15.68
CA THR A 259 -15.10 -6.55 16.11
C THR A 259 -16.11 -6.73 14.98
N LEU A 260 -17.26 -7.32 15.28
CA LEU A 260 -18.34 -7.52 14.31
C LEU A 260 -19.38 -6.41 14.40
N THR A 261 -19.98 -6.07 13.27
CA THR A 261 -21.16 -5.18 13.21
C THR A 261 -22.21 -5.82 12.32
N GLY A 262 -23.41 -6.00 12.86
CA GLY A 262 -24.58 -6.53 12.16
C GLY A 262 -25.35 -5.45 11.41
N TYR A 263 -25.95 -5.85 10.30
CA TYR A 263 -26.81 -5.02 9.46
C TYR A 263 -28.02 -5.85 9.07
N ASN A 264 -29.19 -5.45 9.55
CA ASN A 264 -30.45 -6.06 9.15
C ASN A 264 -30.82 -5.59 7.73
N PRO A 265 -31.06 -6.52 6.78
CA PRO A 265 -31.35 -6.13 5.41
C PRO A 265 -32.68 -5.38 5.24
N PHE A 266 -33.65 -5.53 6.18
CA PHE A 266 -35.01 -4.98 6.06
C PHE A 266 -35.47 -4.17 7.29
N ALA A 267 -34.58 -3.84 8.21
CA ALA A 267 -34.87 -2.96 9.35
C ALA A 267 -33.65 -2.12 9.73
N ALA A 268 -33.85 -1.00 10.41
CA ALA A 268 -32.78 -0.08 10.80
C ALA A 268 -32.12 -0.51 12.12
N ASN A 269 -31.60 -1.74 12.18
CA ASN A 269 -30.87 -2.28 13.33
C ASN A 269 -29.82 -3.33 12.89
N GLY A 270 -29.06 -3.85 13.86
CA GLY A 270 -28.02 -4.88 13.63
C GLY A 270 -28.47 -6.30 13.92
N ASN A 271 -29.77 -6.58 13.87
CA ASN A 271 -30.34 -7.88 14.25
C ASN A 271 -30.52 -8.81 13.04
N TRP A 272 -30.77 -10.09 13.33
CA TRP A 272 -31.23 -11.03 12.33
C TRP A 272 -32.64 -10.70 11.88
N ARG A 273 -32.91 -10.91 10.59
CA ARG A 273 -34.22 -10.74 10.00
C ARG A 273 -34.83 -12.07 9.62
N GLY A 274 -35.97 -12.40 10.20
CA GLY A 274 -36.80 -13.51 9.75
C GLY A 274 -37.52 -13.18 8.45
N ARG A 275 -37.66 -14.15 7.55
CA ARG A 275 -38.42 -14.03 6.29
C ARG A 275 -39.88 -13.62 6.52
N ALA A 276 -40.48 -14.02 7.64
CA ALA A 276 -41.85 -13.64 8.03
C ALA A 276 -41.93 -12.20 8.56
N GLY A 277 -40.79 -11.54 8.73
CA GLY A 277 -40.73 -10.11 9.03
C GLY A 277 -40.58 -9.76 10.52
N ALA A 278 -40.16 -10.70 11.35
CA ALA A 278 -39.74 -10.44 12.72
C ALA A 278 -38.22 -10.20 12.81
N ASP A 279 -37.80 -9.44 13.82
CA ASP A 279 -36.39 -9.20 14.13
C ASP A 279 -35.96 -10.03 15.33
N TYR A 280 -34.75 -10.58 15.26
CA TYR A 280 -34.19 -11.47 16.27
C TYR A 280 -32.81 -10.96 16.69
N ALA A 281 -32.67 -10.65 17.98
CA ALA A 281 -31.47 -10.03 18.53
C ALA A 281 -30.22 -10.87 18.20
N ALA A 282 -29.28 -10.27 17.47
CA ALA A 282 -28.01 -10.92 17.19
C ALA A 282 -27.23 -11.11 18.48
N ALA A 283 -26.65 -12.30 18.65
CA ALA A 283 -25.78 -12.60 19.78
C ALA A 283 -24.40 -11.98 19.57
N ALA A 284 -23.82 -11.45 20.65
CA ALA A 284 -22.37 -11.27 20.69
C ALA A 284 -21.73 -12.66 20.53
N SER A 285 -20.89 -12.82 19.50
CA SER A 285 -20.17 -14.08 19.30
C SER A 285 -19.23 -14.32 20.48
N THR A 286 -19.37 -15.46 21.15
CA THR A 286 -18.50 -15.87 22.26
C THR A 286 -17.22 -16.56 21.77
N ALA A 287 -17.14 -16.87 20.48
CA ALA A 287 -16.02 -17.56 19.83
C ALA A 287 -15.57 -16.80 18.57
N ILE A 288 -14.97 -15.62 18.75
CA ILE A 288 -14.38 -14.84 17.66
C ILE A 288 -12.92 -15.27 17.47
N GLY A 289 -12.65 -16.07 16.44
CA GLY A 289 -11.30 -16.40 16.02
C GLY A 289 -10.77 -15.44 14.95
N THR A 290 -9.53 -15.65 14.51
CA THR A 290 -8.94 -14.94 13.36
C THR A 290 -9.36 -15.53 12.03
N ARG A 291 -9.75 -16.81 11.98
CA ARG A 291 -10.15 -17.52 10.75
C ARG A 291 -11.65 -17.53 10.51
N GLN A 292 -12.43 -17.52 11.58
CA GLN A 292 -13.87 -17.63 11.53
C GLN A 292 -14.48 -17.13 12.84
N THR A 293 -15.79 -16.94 12.81
CA THR A 293 -16.60 -16.59 13.97
C THR A 293 -17.95 -17.26 13.87
N ASP A 294 -18.53 -17.58 15.02
CA ASP A 294 -19.92 -18.02 15.09
C ASP A 294 -20.85 -16.81 15.22
N VAL A 295 -21.94 -16.80 14.47
CA VAL A 295 -22.95 -15.74 14.46
C VAL A 295 -24.26 -16.37 14.88
N GLY A 296 -24.76 -15.97 16.06
CA GLY A 296 -25.98 -16.53 16.65
C GLY A 296 -27.04 -15.49 16.94
N SER A 297 -28.14 -15.96 17.53
CA SER A 297 -29.20 -15.13 18.11
C SER A 297 -29.34 -15.44 19.60
N ILE A 298 -29.55 -14.42 20.42
CA ILE A 298 -29.93 -14.60 21.84
C ILE A 298 -31.45 -14.76 22.01
N SER A 299 -32.23 -14.35 21.02
CA SER A 299 -33.66 -14.62 20.97
C SER A 299 -33.95 -16.03 20.46
N SER A 300 -34.98 -16.68 21.01
CA SER A 300 -35.55 -17.90 20.44
C SER A 300 -36.13 -17.59 19.06
N LEU A 301 -35.59 -18.22 18.03
CA LEU A 301 -36.12 -18.12 16.68
C LEU A 301 -37.45 -18.88 16.55
N ALA A 302 -38.27 -18.51 15.58
CA ALA A 302 -39.36 -19.37 15.13
C ALA A 302 -38.82 -20.57 14.32
N GLY A 303 -39.42 -21.74 14.50
CA GLY A 303 -39.11 -22.92 13.67
C GLY A 303 -39.74 -22.80 12.27
N GLY A 304 -39.12 -23.43 11.27
CA GLY A 304 -39.62 -23.47 9.89
C GLY A 304 -39.34 -22.21 9.06
N GLU A 305 -38.40 -21.37 9.48
CA GLU A 305 -38.13 -20.06 8.88
C GLU A 305 -36.67 -19.91 8.41
N ILE A 306 -36.44 -18.94 7.52
CA ILE A 306 -35.11 -18.53 7.04
C ILE A 306 -34.78 -17.16 7.63
N TYR A 307 -33.53 -17.01 8.08
CA TYR A 307 -33.01 -15.81 8.72
C TYR A 307 -31.85 -15.22 7.92
N TYR A 308 -31.78 -13.90 7.88
CA TYR A 308 -30.79 -13.14 7.13
C TYR A 308 -30.09 -12.12 8.01
N ILE A 309 -28.77 -11.99 7.86
CA ILE A 309 -28.01 -10.88 8.44
C ILE A 309 -26.81 -10.56 7.56
N HIS A 310 -26.49 -9.28 7.45
CA HIS A 310 -25.20 -8.86 6.94
C HIS A 310 -24.25 -8.51 8.08
N LEU A 311 -22.97 -8.77 7.87
CA LEU A 311 -21.90 -8.42 8.82
C LEU A 311 -20.75 -7.69 8.14
N THR A 312 -20.08 -6.87 8.95
CA THR A 312 -18.70 -6.44 8.75
C THR A 312 -17.84 -6.93 9.91
N ALA A 313 -16.58 -7.27 9.64
CA ALA A 313 -15.58 -7.62 10.64
C ALA A 313 -14.40 -6.65 10.54
N SER A 314 -14.01 -6.04 11.65
CA SER A 314 -12.91 -5.07 11.71
C SER A 314 -11.88 -5.47 12.75
N ALA A 315 -10.65 -5.66 12.29
CA ALA A 315 -9.41 -5.79 13.05
C ALA A 315 -8.43 -4.68 12.61
N GLU A 316 -8.93 -3.44 12.53
CA GLU A 316 -8.13 -2.27 12.21
C GLU A 316 -7.21 -1.87 13.39
N LEU A 317 -6.25 -0.97 13.17
CA LEU A 317 -5.19 -0.56 14.12
C LEU A 317 -5.42 0.85 14.70
#